data_AF-A0A821XCI1-F1
#
_entry.id   AF-A0A821XCI1-F1
#
_cell.length_a   1.000
_cell.length_b   1.000
_cell.length_c   1.000
_cell.angle_alpha   90.00
_cell.angle_beta   90.00
_cell.angle_gamma   90.00
#
_symmetry.space_group_name_H-M   'P 1'
#
loop_
_entity.id
_entity.type
_entity.pdbx_description
1 polymer ?
#
loop_
_entity_poly.entity_id
_entity_poly.type
_entity_poly.pdbx_seq_one_letter_code
_entity_poly.pdbx_strand_id
1 'polypeptide(L)' 'MYYSYENVVHTDSIDDSITREAIDGMIQNFGRIPCQLFTEPHPQRQTSEQAAFQIDIQGCPLNIFQNLRHIK' A
#
# COMPACT_ATOMS: atom_id res chain seq x y z
N MET A 1 17.20 1.52 7.29
CA MET A 1 15.80 1.25 6.92
C MET A 1 15.49 1.69 5.48
N TYR A 2 16.44 1.52 4.55
CA TYR A 2 16.24 1.81 3.12
C TYR A 2 15.84 0.54 2.35
N TYR A 3 16.43 -0.59 2.73
CA TYR A 3 16.17 -1.93 2.17
C TYR A 3 14.73 -2.45 2.33
N SER A 4 13.91 -1.76 3.12
CA SER A 4 12.52 -2.15 3.37
C SER A 4 11.53 -1.56 2.36
N TYR A 5 11.93 -0.58 1.55
CA TYR A 5 11.08 0.03 0.52
C TYR A 5 10.99 -0.83 -0.75
N GLU A 6 9.91 -0.64 -1.50
CA GLU A 6 9.70 -1.32 -2.79
C GLU A 6 10.84 -1.07 -3.78
N ASN A 7 11.19 -2.12 -4.53
CA ASN A 7 12.16 -2.09 -5.64
C ASN A 7 13.59 -1.69 -5.25
N VAL A 8 13.91 -1.61 -3.95
CA VAL A 8 15.23 -1.19 -3.47
C VAL A 8 16.25 -2.33 -3.46
N VAL A 9 15.82 -3.58 -3.27
CA VAL A 9 16.74 -4.74 -3.23
C VAL A 9 16.12 -5.98 -3.85
N HIS A 10 16.80 -6.53 -4.86
CA HIS A 10 16.78 -7.96 -5.15
C HIS A 10 17.84 -8.59 -4.25
N THR A 11 17.43 -9.37 -3.26
CA THR A 11 18.37 -9.94 -2.28
C THR A 11 19.43 -10.84 -2.94
N ASP A 12 19.13 -11.35 -4.13
CA ASP A 12 20.00 -12.18 -4.97
C ASP A 12 21.09 -11.39 -5.70
N SER A 13 21.00 -10.05 -5.77
CA SER A 13 22.01 -9.20 -6.42
C SER A 13 23.08 -8.67 -5.45
N ILE A 14 23.10 -9.15 -4.20
CA ILE A 14 24.06 -8.73 -3.17
C ILE A 14 25.17 -9.77 -3.10
N ASP A 15 26.39 -9.37 -3.49
CA ASP A 15 27.56 -10.26 -3.50
C ASP A 15 28.10 -10.58 -2.09
N ASP A 16 27.92 -9.68 -1.12
CA ASP A 16 28.36 -9.89 0.25
C ASP A 16 27.37 -10.73 1.06
N SER A 17 27.81 -11.91 1.50
CA SER A 17 26.99 -12.87 2.23
C SER A 17 26.49 -12.34 3.58
N ILE A 18 27.30 -11.52 4.26
CA ILE A 18 26.96 -10.96 5.57
C ILE A 18 25.83 -9.94 5.41
N THR A 19 25.95 -9.04 4.44
CA THR A 19 24.91 -8.05 4.15
C THR A 19 23.60 -8.70 3.74
N ARG A 20 23.65 -9.78 2.94
CA ARG A 20 22.45 -10.54 2.55
C ARG A 20 21.72 -11.15 3.74
N GLU A 21 22.45 -11.86 4.61
CA GLU A 21 21.90 -12.50 5.81
C GLU A 21 21.29 -11.47 6.79
N ALA A 22 21.95 -10.31 6.94
CA ALA A 22 21.43 -9.23 7.77
C ALA A 22 20.11 -8.64 7.23
N ILE A 23 19.97 -8.50 5.90
CA ILE A 23 18.73 -8.01 5.26
C ILE A 23 17.61 -9.05 5.36
N ASP A 24 17.92 -10.32 5.13
CA ASP A 24 16.94 -11.42 5.28
C ASP A 24 16.45 -11.51 6.72
N GLY A 25 17.36 -11.44 7.70
CA GLY A 25 17.01 -11.39 9.12
C GLY A 25 16.16 -10.16 9.46
N MET A 26 16.42 -9.00 8.83
CA MET A 26 15.59 -7.81 9.01
C MET A 26 14.17 -8.02 8.44
N ILE A 27 14.05 -8.55 7.22
CA ILE A 27 12.76 -8.80 6.58
C ILE A 27 11.96 -9.87 7.35
N GLN A 28 12.62 -10.95 7.80
CA GLN A 28 11.99 -12.04 8.53
C GLN A 28 11.44 -11.58 9.88
N ASN A 29 12.15 -10.69 10.58
CA ASN A 29 11.76 -10.24 11.91
C ASN A 29 10.82 -9.03 11.90
N PHE A 30 10.95 -8.11 10.93
CA PHE A 30 10.21 -6.84 10.91
C PHE A 30 9.24 -6.69 9.73
N GLY A 31 9.29 -7.61 8.75
CA GLY A 31 8.50 -7.53 7.53
C GLY A 31 9.02 -6.51 6.51
N ARG A 32 8.40 -6.50 5.32
CA ARG A 32 8.63 -5.49 4.28
C ARG A 32 7.65 -4.33 4.46
N ILE A 33 8.04 -3.12 4.03
CA ILE A 33 7.10 -1.99 3.97
C ILE A 33 6.09 -2.28 2.84
N PRO A 34 4.77 -2.10 3.07
CA PRO A 34 3.77 -2.24 2.03
C PRO A 34 4.01 -1.29 0.84
N CYS A 35 3.46 -1.65 -0.32
CA CYS A 35 3.56 -0.82 -1.52
C CYS A 35 2.89 0.54 -1.34
N GLN A 36 3.45 1.58 -1.99
CA GLN A 36 2.87 2.91 -1.93
C GLN A 36 1.70 3.03 -2.93
N LEU A 37 0.48 3.04 -2.39
CA LEU A 37 -0.75 3.13 -3.19
C LEU A 37 -1.01 4.53 -3.75
N PHE A 38 -0.64 5.58 -3.01
CA PHE A 38 -0.91 6.98 -3.36
C PHE A 38 0.36 7.83 -3.28
N THR A 39 0.57 8.71 -4.26
CA THR A 39 1.59 9.77 -4.20
C THR A 39 1.02 11.10 -3.70
N GLU A 40 -0.29 11.27 -3.82
CA GLU A 40 -1.04 12.42 -3.29
C GLU A 40 -1.66 12.10 -1.92
N PRO A 41 -2.03 13.11 -1.11
CA PRO A 41 -2.72 12.89 0.15
C PRO A 41 -4.00 12.05 -0.02
N HIS A 42 -4.27 11.16 0.94
CA HIS A 42 -5.47 10.35 0.92
C HIS A 42 -6.72 11.25 0.92
N PRO A 43 -7.70 11.03 0.03
CA PRO A 43 -8.95 11.78 0.00
C PRO A 43 -9.68 11.71 1.34
N GLN A 44 -10.38 12.78 1.73
CA GLN A 44 -11.15 12.76 2.96
C GLN A 44 -12.24 11.68 2.91
N ARG A 45 -12.39 10.93 4.00
CA ARG A 45 -13.48 9.94 4.14
C ARG A 45 -14.82 10.65 4.11
N GLN A 46 -15.76 10.13 3.31
CA GLN A 46 -17.14 10.62 3.28
C GLN A 46 -17.85 10.37 4.63
N THR A 47 -18.76 11.27 5.00
CA THR A 47 -19.64 11.06 6.18
C THR A 47 -20.73 10.03 5.87
N SER A 48 -21.37 9.52 6.91
CA SER A 48 -22.52 8.63 6.76
C SER A 48 -23.67 9.27 6.00
N GLU A 49 -23.95 10.58 6.21
CA GLU A 49 -25.03 11.26 5.48
C GLU A 49 -24.68 11.41 4.00
N GLN A 50 -23.43 11.74 3.67
CA GLN A 50 -22.96 11.86 2.29
C GLN A 50 -23.05 10.53 1.54
N ALA A 51 -22.68 9.44 2.21
CA ALA A 51 -22.78 8.10 1.64
C ALA A 51 -24.25 7.68 1.42
N ALA A 52 -25.13 7.93 2.39
CA ALA A 52 -26.57 7.65 2.27
C ALA A 52 -27.20 8.45 1.12
N PHE A 53 -26.86 9.74 0.99
CA PHE A 53 -27.35 10.60 -0.09
C PHE A 53 -26.96 10.07 -1.49
N GLN A 54 -25.74 9.54 -1.64
CA GLN A 54 -25.31 8.93 -2.90
C GLN A 54 -26.13 7.70 -3.27
N ILE A 55 -26.49 6.86 -2.28
CA ILE A 55 -27.35 5.70 -2.50
C ILE A 55 -28.75 6.15 -2.95
N ASP A 56 -29.33 7.11 -2.22
CA ASP A 56 -30.73 7.52 -2.42
C ASP A 56 -30.95 8.28 -3.74
N ILE A 57 -30.02 9.17 -4.12
CA ILE A 57 -30.19 10.03 -5.30
C ILE A 57 -29.58 9.41 -6.56
N GLN A 58 -28.41 8.78 -6.45
CA GLN A 58 -27.67 8.30 -7.61
C GLN A 58 -27.96 6.82 -7.91
N GLY A 59 -28.71 6.13 -7.04
CA GLY A 59 -29.00 4.69 -7.17
C GLY A 59 -27.74 3.82 -7.19
N CYS A 60 -26.60 4.38 -6.76
CA CYS A 60 -25.30 3.74 -6.86
C CYS A 60 -25.07 2.92 -5.58
N PRO A 61 -25.07 1.58 -5.63
CA PRO A 61 -24.86 0.76 -4.45
C PRO A 61 -23.43 0.96 -3.92
N LEU A 62 -23.26 0.86 -2.59
CA LEU A 62 -21.94 0.93 -1.95
C LEU A 62 -21.05 -0.19 -2.48
N ASN A 63 -20.06 0.18 -3.31
CA ASN A 63 -19.08 -0.75 -3.83
C ASN A 63 -17.70 -0.44 -3.24
N ILE A 64 -17.20 -1.37 -2.42
CA ILE A 64 -15.88 -1.26 -1.77
C ILE A 64 -14.72 -1.15 -2.76
N PHE A 65 -14.90 -1.61 -4.00
CA PHE A 65 -13.89 -1.59 -5.05
C PHE A 65 -14.02 -0.39 -6.01
N GLN A 66 -15.02 0.48 -5.84
CA GLN A 66 -15.33 1.57 -6.78
C GLN A 66 -14.15 2.51 -7.04
N ASN A 67 -13.37 2.81 -5.99
CA ASN A 67 -12.28 3.79 -6.03
C ASN A 67 -10.89 3.16 -6.22
N LEU A 68 -10.79 1.83 -6.36
CA LEU A 68 -9.49 1.17 -6.49
C LEU A 68 -8.89 1.28 -7.90
N ARG A 69 -9.66 1.73 -8.89
CA ARG A 69 -9.18 1.87 -10.29
C ARG A 69 -8.05 2.86 -10.48
N HIS A 70 -7.84 3.76 -9.52
CA HIS A 70 -6.84 4.83 -9.58
C HIS A 70 -5.60 4.52 -8.72
N ILE A 71 -5.59 3.37 -8.06
CA ILE A 71 -4.49 2.90 -7.23
C ILE A 71 -3.51 2.12 -8.13
N LYS A 72 -2.21 2.19 -7.81
CA LYS A 72 -1.17 1.41 -8.49
C LYS A 72 -1.37 -0.10 -8.37
#